data_AF-A0A934XNZ1-F1
#
_entry.id   AF-A0A934XNZ1-F1
#
_cell.length_a   1.000
_cell.length_b   1.000
_cell.length_c   1.000
_cell.angle_alpha   90.00
_cell.angle_beta   90.00
_cell.angle_gamma   90.00
#
_symmetry.space_group_name_H-M   'P 1'
#
loop_
_entity.id
_entity.type
_entity.pdbx_description
1 polymer ?
#
loop_
_entity_poly.entity_id
_entity_poly.type
_entity_poly.pdbx_seq_one_letter_code
_entity_poly.pdbx_strand_id
1 'polypeptide(L)'
;MRWIVDARNNGQRQCFSYDGLDLLRGFTGDAICAGYDDGTGSWVYDENYSYNNAGNLISKTGQGTYGYGVAQASTCPEGALVKKHAVVSTSNGSSYCYDQNGKHAAAHDRGNTYTDV
;
A
#
# COMPACT_ATOMS: atom_id res chain seq x y z
N MET A 1 5.30 14.95 -18.91
CA MET A 1 4.54 15.43 -17.75
C MET A 1 3.06 15.41 -18.09
N ARG A 2 2.21 14.86 -17.22
CA ARG A 2 0.75 14.81 -17.40
C ARG A 2 0.06 15.57 -16.26
N TRP A 3 -1.12 16.11 -16.48
CA TRP A 3 -1.84 16.89 -15.47
C TRP A 3 -3.35 16.73 -15.58
N ILE A 4 -4.04 16.84 -14.45
CA ILE A 4 -5.49 16.96 -14.37
C ILE A 4 -5.85 18.27 -13.64
N VAL A 5 -6.99 18.86 -14.00
CA VAL A 5 -7.51 20.08 -13.35
C VAL A 5 -8.67 19.67 -12.46
N ASP A 6 -8.56 19.97 -11.17
CA ASP A 6 -9.69 19.89 -10.27
C ASP A 6 -10.60 21.10 -10.51
N ALA A 7 -11.71 20.86 -11.22
CA ALA A 7 -12.70 21.90 -11.50
C ALA A 7 -13.54 22.30 -10.26
N ARG A 8 -13.52 21.51 -9.18
CA ARG A 8 -14.27 21.80 -7.94
C ARG A 8 -13.46 22.64 -6.96
N ASN A 9 -12.15 22.42 -6.87
CA ASN A 9 -11.26 23.14 -5.97
C ASN A 9 -10.52 24.29 -6.68
N ASN A 10 -11.29 25.25 -7.20
CA ASN A 10 -10.79 26.50 -7.77
C ASN A 10 -9.68 26.34 -8.85
N GLY A 11 -9.75 25.27 -9.65
CA GLY A 11 -8.80 25.03 -10.74
C GLY A 11 -7.42 24.56 -10.28
N GLN A 12 -7.32 23.98 -9.07
CA GLN A 12 -6.09 23.34 -8.62
C GLN A 12 -5.62 22.32 -9.66
N ARG A 13 -4.34 22.41 -10.06
CA ARG A 13 -3.74 21.43 -10.95
C ARG A 13 -3.04 20.37 -10.13
N GLN A 14 -3.15 19.16 -10.66
CA GLN A 14 -2.55 17.95 -10.15
C GLN A 14 -1.61 17.46 -11.25
N CYS A 15 -0.31 17.63 -11.05
CA CYS A 15 0.70 17.39 -12.07
C CYS A 15 1.52 16.16 -11.71
N PHE A 16 1.80 15.27 -12.68
CA PHE A 16 2.46 13.99 -12.46
C PHE A 16 3.70 13.87 -13.36
N SER A 17 4.81 13.44 -12.77
CA SER A 17 6.04 13.08 -13.47
C SER A 17 6.25 11.57 -13.44
N TYR A 18 6.79 11.04 -14.54
CA TYR A 18 7.06 9.63 -14.71
C TYR A 18 8.50 9.45 -15.19
N ASP A 19 9.12 8.31 -14.88
CA ASP A 19 10.42 7.95 -15.47
C ASP A 19 10.26 7.30 -16.86
N GLY A 20 11.36 6.83 -17.44
CA GLY A 20 11.38 6.20 -18.76
C GLY A 20 10.67 4.84 -18.83
N LEU A 21 10.21 4.29 -17.70
CA LEU A 21 9.40 3.08 -17.61
C LEU A 21 7.92 3.39 -17.30
N ASP A 22 7.52 4.65 -17.41
CA ASP A 22 6.20 5.15 -17.01
C ASP A 22 5.86 4.91 -15.53
N LEU A 23 6.86 4.79 -14.65
CA LEU A 23 6.64 4.73 -13.19
C LEU A 23 6.51 6.14 -12.62
N LEU A 24 5.55 6.34 -11.72
CA LEU A 24 5.32 7.63 -11.06
C LEU A 24 6.54 8.03 -10.23
N ARG A 25 7.10 9.22 -10.50
CA ARG A 25 8.27 9.79 -9.80
C ARG A 25 7.92 10.95 -8.89
N GLY A 26 6.79 11.60 -9.11
CA GLY A 26 6.37 12.73 -8.32
C GLY A 26 5.04 13.30 -8.74
N PHE A 27 4.46 14.08 -7.84
CA PHE A 27 3.20 14.78 -8.01
C PHE A 27 3.30 16.20 -7.43
N THR A 28 2.70 17.20 -8.08
CA THR A 28 2.54 18.55 -7.52
C THR A 28 1.08 18.99 -7.56
N GLY A 29 0.65 19.74 -6.55
CA GLY A 29 -0.73 20.21 -6.37
C GLY A 29 -0.92 21.72 -6.58
N ASP A 30 0.01 22.40 -7.24
CA ASP A 30 -0.04 23.86 -7.43
C ASP A 30 -0.51 24.26 -8.84
N ALA A 31 -1.00 25.49 -8.97
CA ALA A 31 -1.60 25.99 -10.20
C ALA A 31 -0.61 26.14 -11.38
N ILE A 32 0.70 25.98 -11.17
CA ILE A 32 1.73 26.18 -12.18
C ILE A 32 2.67 24.98 -12.35
N CYS A 33 2.44 23.87 -11.64
CA CYS A 33 3.29 22.69 -11.64
C CYS A 33 4.77 23.00 -11.32
N ALA A 34 5.05 24.02 -10.51
CA ALA A 34 6.40 24.57 -10.35
C ALA A 34 6.99 24.33 -8.95
N GLY A 35 6.15 24.07 -7.94
CA GLY A 35 6.57 23.85 -6.56
C GLY A 35 6.06 22.54 -5.98
N TYR A 36 6.97 21.81 -5.34
CA TYR A 36 6.65 20.91 -4.23
C TYR A 36 6.43 21.81 -3.02
N ASP A 37 5.19 22.10 -2.66
CA ASP A 37 4.91 22.81 -1.41
C ASP A 37 3.62 22.25 -0.81
N ASP A 38 3.76 21.17 -0.05
CA ASP A 38 2.74 20.69 0.89
C ASP A 38 2.99 21.20 2.32
N GLY A 39 3.93 22.14 2.50
CA GLY A 39 4.04 22.92 3.73
C GLY A 39 4.56 22.16 4.96
N THR A 40 5.19 20.98 4.83
CA THR A 40 5.90 20.32 5.94
C THR A 40 7.12 19.53 5.45
N GLY A 41 8.30 19.80 6.01
CA GLY A 41 9.60 19.38 5.47
C GLY A 41 9.88 17.88 5.33
N SER A 42 11.03 17.61 4.69
CA SER A 42 11.62 16.28 4.41
C SER A 42 10.69 15.32 3.66
N TRP A 43 10.61 15.48 2.33
CA TRP A 43 10.08 14.51 1.35
C TRP A 43 8.89 13.67 1.86
N VAL A 44 7.69 14.25 1.87
CA VAL A 44 6.43 13.62 2.33
C VAL A 44 6.12 12.29 1.62
N TYR A 45 6.80 11.98 0.51
CA TYR A 45 6.66 10.73 -0.25
C TYR A 45 7.97 9.97 -0.48
N ASP A 46 9.07 10.26 0.25
CA ASP A 46 10.22 9.35 0.31
C ASP A 46 9.87 8.13 1.16
N GLU A 47 9.03 7.29 0.59
CA GLU A 47 8.79 5.97 1.12
C GLU A 47 9.84 5.01 0.55
N ASN A 48 10.56 4.39 1.46
CA ASN A 48 11.43 3.28 1.12
C ASN A 48 10.57 2.02 1.07
N TYR A 49 10.54 1.42 -0.12
CA TYR A 49 9.90 0.14 -0.36
C TYR A 49 10.98 -0.91 -0.56
N SER A 50 10.75 -2.10 -0.01
CA SER A 50 11.56 -3.25 -0.34
C SER A 50 10.69 -4.40 -0.83
N TYR A 51 11.24 -5.22 -1.71
CA TYR A 51 10.53 -6.32 -2.36
C TYR A 51 11.34 -7.59 -2.25
N ASN A 52 10.67 -8.74 -2.18
CA ASN A 52 11.33 -10.04 -2.32
C ASN A 52 11.47 -10.44 -3.80
N ASN A 53 12.16 -11.54 -4.07
CA ASN A 53 12.34 -12.07 -5.43
C ASN A 53 11.05 -12.48 -6.14
N ALA A 54 9.94 -12.65 -5.42
CA ALA A 54 8.63 -12.92 -6.00
C ALA A 54 7.86 -11.63 -6.36
N GLY A 55 8.45 -10.45 -6.12
CA GLY A 55 7.82 -9.15 -6.36
C GLY A 55 6.84 -8.71 -5.26
N ASN A 56 6.78 -9.41 -4.13
CA ASN A 56 5.95 -8.99 -3.01
C ASN A 56 6.61 -7.84 -2.24
N LEU A 57 5.81 -6.85 -1.83
CA LEU A 57 6.25 -5.75 -0.98
C LEU A 57 6.55 -6.25 0.44
N ILE A 58 7.81 -6.30 0.87
CA ILE A 58 8.17 -6.80 2.21
C ILE A 58 8.33 -5.69 3.25
N SER A 59 8.51 -4.42 2.85
CA SER A 59 8.44 -3.29 3.77
C SER A 59 8.07 -1.98 3.09
N LYS A 60 7.48 -1.05 3.85
CA LYS A 60 7.19 0.34 3.47
C LYS A 60 7.43 1.26 4.67
N THR A 61 7.96 2.45 4.43
CA THR A 61 8.13 3.49 5.46
C THR A 61 6.82 3.68 6.27
N GLY A 62 6.93 3.69 7.59
CA GLY A 62 5.80 3.93 8.50
C GLY A 62 4.83 2.75 8.72
N GLN A 63 4.92 1.67 7.93
CA GLN A 63 4.04 0.50 8.08
C GLN A 63 4.74 -0.75 8.64
N GLY A 64 6.07 -0.83 8.52
CA GLY A 64 6.84 -1.99 8.97
C GLY A 64 6.99 -3.04 7.87
N THR A 65 6.99 -4.33 8.25
CA THR A 65 7.19 -5.45 7.33
C THR A 65 5.91 -6.24 7.07
N TYR A 66 5.84 -6.88 5.90
CA TYR A 66 4.71 -7.72 5.48
C TYR A 66 5.14 -9.19 5.38
N GLY A 67 4.34 -10.07 5.97
CA GLY A 67 4.47 -11.52 5.88
C GLY A 67 3.55 -12.11 4.81
N TYR A 68 4.03 -13.14 4.11
CA TYR A 68 3.32 -13.78 2.99
C TYR A 68 3.29 -15.30 3.14
N GLY A 69 2.26 -15.93 2.60
CA GLY A 69 2.19 -17.38 2.39
C GLY A 69 1.53 -18.19 3.53
N VAL A 70 1.60 -19.53 3.40
CA VAL A 70 0.83 -20.56 4.13
C VAL A 70 0.73 -20.44 5.66
N ALA A 71 1.64 -19.73 6.32
CA ALA A 71 1.67 -19.59 7.78
C ALA A 71 0.74 -18.45 8.22
N GLN A 72 -0.57 -18.70 8.14
CA GLN A 72 -1.61 -17.81 8.69
C GLN A 72 -1.65 -17.91 10.23
N ALA A 73 -2.34 -16.97 10.88
CA ALA A 73 -2.60 -17.06 12.31
C ALA A 73 -3.40 -18.33 12.65
N SER A 74 -3.19 -18.89 13.84
CA SER A 74 -3.92 -20.10 14.29
C SER A 74 -5.43 -19.89 14.43
N THR A 75 -5.86 -18.63 14.49
CA THR A 75 -7.28 -18.23 14.51
C THR A 75 -7.93 -18.23 13.13
N CYS A 76 -7.18 -18.48 12.06
CA CYS A 76 -7.73 -18.47 10.72
C CYS A 76 -8.54 -19.75 10.43
N PRO A 77 -9.79 -19.61 9.92
CA PRO A 77 -10.76 -20.70 9.82
C PRO A 77 -10.42 -21.78 8.77
N GLU A 78 -9.36 -21.64 7.99
CA GLU A 78 -8.96 -22.66 7.01
C GLU A 78 -7.43 -22.80 6.88
N GLY A 79 -6.98 -24.05 6.76
CA GLY A 79 -5.58 -24.43 6.70
C GLY A 79 -4.80 -23.85 5.52
N ALA A 80 -3.48 -23.75 5.71
CA ALA A 80 -2.41 -23.34 4.78
C ALA A 80 -2.83 -22.75 3.43
N LEU A 81 -3.00 -21.42 3.38
CA LEU A 81 -3.10 -20.60 2.17
C LEU A 81 -2.00 -20.94 1.15
N VAL A 82 -2.36 -21.51 -0.01
CA VAL A 82 -1.38 -21.89 -1.04
C VAL A 82 -0.92 -20.70 -1.91
N LYS A 83 -1.50 -19.51 -1.74
CA LYS A 83 -1.23 -18.33 -2.57
C LYS A 83 -0.03 -17.53 -2.06
N LYS A 84 1.01 -17.42 -2.91
CA LYS A 84 2.29 -16.77 -2.60
C LYS A 84 2.23 -15.24 -2.43
N HIS A 85 1.16 -14.60 -2.90
CA HIS A 85 1.03 -13.13 -2.96
C HIS A 85 0.02 -12.56 -1.95
N ALA A 86 -0.62 -13.40 -1.14
CA ALA A 86 -1.53 -12.92 -0.10
C ALA A 86 -0.73 -12.56 1.17
N VAL A 87 -0.95 -11.35 1.66
CA VAL A 87 -0.37 -10.84 2.91
C VAL A 87 -1.11 -11.47 4.07
N VAL A 88 -0.40 -12.17 4.95
CA VAL A 88 -0.99 -12.86 6.11
C VAL A 88 -0.70 -12.15 7.44
N SER A 89 0.30 -11.28 7.46
CA SER A 89 0.66 -10.53 8.66
C SER A 89 1.43 -9.26 8.36
N THR A 90 1.43 -8.36 9.33
CA THR A 90 2.27 -7.17 9.35
C THR A 90 2.99 -7.05 10.69
N SER A 91 4.19 -6.46 10.70
CA SER A 91 4.92 -6.25 11.96
C SER A 91 4.26 -5.22 12.89
N ASN A 92 3.29 -4.44 12.39
CA ASN A 92 2.53 -3.47 13.17
C ASN A 92 1.29 -4.09 13.87
N GLY A 93 1.13 -5.41 13.81
CA GLY A 93 0.16 -6.16 14.60
C GLY A 93 -1.14 -6.53 13.89
N SER A 94 -1.17 -6.48 12.56
CA SER A 94 -2.29 -7.02 11.78
C SER A 94 -2.03 -8.44 11.32
N SER A 95 -3.08 -9.25 11.22
CA SER A 95 -3.06 -10.55 10.57
C SER A 95 -4.31 -10.76 9.72
N TYR A 96 -4.18 -11.55 8.67
CA TYR A 96 -5.24 -11.72 7.68
C TYR A 96 -5.43 -13.21 7.42
N CYS A 97 -6.70 -13.59 7.37
CA CYS A 97 -7.16 -14.94 7.17
C CYS A 97 -7.79 -15.07 5.79
N TYR A 98 -7.43 -16.14 5.11
CA TYR A 98 -7.90 -16.48 3.78
C TYR A 98 -8.32 -17.94 3.74
N ASP A 99 -9.30 -18.22 2.89
CA ASP A 99 -9.66 -19.59 2.50
C ASP A 99 -8.56 -20.22 1.61
N GLN A 100 -8.69 -21.51 1.30
CA GLN A 100 -7.72 -22.21 0.44
C GLN A 100 -7.63 -21.64 -0.98
N ASN A 101 -8.68 -20.97 -1.46
CA ASN A 101 -8.72 -20.33 -2.78
C ASN A 101 -8.03 -18.95 -2.78
N GLY A 102 -7.70 -18.41 -1.60
CA GLY A 102 -7.12 -17.08 -1.41
C GLY A 102 -8.17 -15.98 -1.28
N LYS A 103 -9.44 -16.32 -1.02
CA LYS A 103 -10.48 -15.34 -0.68
C LYS A 103 -10.24 -14.89 0.76
N HIS A 104 -10.24 -13.58 0.98
CA HIS A 104 -10.19 -12.99 2.31
C HIS A 104 -11.43 -13.42 3.12
N ALA A 105 -11.20 -13.84 4.35
CA ALA A 105 -12.22 -14.33 5.27
C ALA A 105 -12.32 -13.45 6.52
N ALA A 106 -11.18 -13.01 7.05
CA ALA A 106 -11.13 -12.15 8.22
C ALA A 106 -9.81 -11.35 8.30
N ALA A 107 -9.86 -10.21 8.97
CA ALA A 107 -8.70 -9.45 9.40
C ALA A 107 -8.72 -9.31 10.92
N HIS A 108 -7.54 -9.42 11.54
CA HIS A 108 -7.32 -9.07 12.93
C HIS A 108 -6.37 -7.87 12.99
N ASP A 109 -6.88 -6.69 13.32
CA ASP A 109 -6.08 -5.47 13.45
C ASP A 109 -5.96 -5.07 14.90
N ARG A 110 -4.77 -5.20 15.48
CA ARG A 110 -4.45 -4.74 16.85
C ARG A 110 -5.48 -5.24 17.89
N GLY A 111 -5.97 -6.47 17.73
CA GLY A 111 -6.93 -7.11 18.63
C GLY A 111 -8.40 -7.00 18.23
N ASN A 112 -8.74 -6.21 17.21
CA ASN A 112 -10.10 -6.18 16.65
C ASN A 112 -10.24 -7.19 15.52
N THR A 113 -11.36 -7.90 15.46
CA THR A 113 -11.64 -8.86 14.38
C THR A 113 -12.70 -8.29 13.45
N TYR A 114 -12.41 -8.35 12.15
CA TYR A 114 -13.30 -7.99 11.06
C TYR A 114 -13.50 -9.22 10.19
N THR A 115 -14.74 -9.53 9.86
CA THR A 115 -15.11 -10.69 9.03
C THR A 115 -15.85 -10.23 7.80
N ASP A 116 -15.51 -10.79 6.64
CA ASP A 116 -16.32 -10.58 5.44
C ASP A 116 -17.66 -11.30 5.58
N VAL A 117 -18.75 -10.62 5.19
CA VAL A 117 -20.14 -11.15 5.23
C VAL A 117 -20.52 -11.70 3.87
#